data_AF-A0A0Q4CV24-F1
#
_entry.id   AF-A0A0Q4CV24-F1
#
_cell.length_a   1.000
_cell.length_b   1.000
_cell.length_c   1.000
_cell.angle_alpha   90.00
_cell.angle_beta   90.00
_cell.angle_gamma   90.00
#
_symmetry.space_group_name_H-M   'P 1'
#
loop_
_entity.id
_entity.type
_entity.pdbx_description
1 polymer ?
#
loop_
_entity_poly.entity_id
_entity_poly.type
_entity_poly.pdbx_seq_one_letter_code
_entity_poly.pdbx_strand_id
1 'polypeptide(L)'
;MPTPAPPRFSLFAAGMAAFCVYFAMYAFRKPIMAVGFTDQAAWWPGLDYKATLIVAQAIGYALSKMLGVKVVAEHATGARARLILALVGAAWVALLGFALLPPRFGPVCLFLNGLPLGMIWGLVFSYLEGRRVSEMLAAMLTASFILSSGATKTAGALLVQHGLSAFWMPAVTGLLFAPVLVVALIVLARTPPPDAADRAARGTRVAMDGAARIAYVRAHALPLTLLILGYTLLTALRDFRDNFAAEIWVDLGNGAPAAIFSITEVPVTVVVLIGMALLAKIRSNLRALLAIHGAILFGAVALGGATLLFWLGMIGPVAWTVWIGIGIYSAYAPFSAVLFDRMMALGKSPGNAGFLIYLGDSFGYAGSVALLLLRELADDRAPWLGFFTGATLATALVLGGGALLSALWFRRRFAGEG
;
A
#
# COMPACT_ATOMS: atom_id res chain seq x y z
N MET A 1 -31.05 -6.12 25.43
CA MET A 1 -29.97 -6.91 26.09
C MET A 1 -28.64 -6.52 25.44
N PRO A 2 -27.56 -6.31 26.20
CA PRO A 2 -26.24 -6.12 25.60
C PRO A 2 -25.89 -7.42 24.86
N THR A 3 -25.64 -7.34 23.56
CA THR A 3 -25.07 -8.47 22.81
C THR A 3 -23.74 -8.86 23.48
N PRO A 4 -23.54 -10.15 23.83
CA PRO A 4 -22.28 -10.59 24.42
C PRO A 4 -21.11 -10.19 23.51
N ALA A 5 -19.99 -9.79 24.13
CA ALA A 5 -18.80 -9.42 23.39
C ALA A 5 -18.41 -10.57 22.44
N PRO A 6 -18.15 -10.30 21.15
CA PRO A 6 -17.80 -11.35 20.22
C PRO A 6 -16.55 -12.07 20.73
N PRO A 7 -16.52 -13.42 20.72
CA PRO A 7 -15.36 -14.17 21.20
C PRO A 7 -14.11 -13.75 20.40
N ARG A 8 -12.92 -13.75 21.03
CA ARG A 8 -11.65 -13.36 20.38
C ARG A 8 -11.39 -14.09 19.06
N PHE A 9 -11.88 -15.32 18.95
CA PHE A 9 -11.89 -16.13 17.74
C PHE A 9 -12.64 -15.46 16.57
N SER A 10 -13.76 -14.80 16.83
CA SER A 10 -14.54 -14.06 15.83
C SER A 10 -13.80 -12.85 15.27
N LEU A 11 -12.96 -12.18 16.07
CA LEU A 11 -12.19 -11.00 15.63
C LEU A 11 -10.96 -11.40 14.80
N PHE A 12 -10.29 -12.49 15.17
CA PHE A 12 -9.21 -13.04 14.35
C PHE A 12 -9.74 -13.53 12.99
N ALA A 13 -10.89 -14.22 12.98
CA ALA A 13 -11.57 -14.63 11.75
C ALA A 13 -11.92 -13.42 10.87
N ALA A 14 -12.39 -12.31 11.45
CA ALA A 14 -12.66 -11.08 10.70
C ALA A 14 -11.39 -10.45 10.10
N GLY A 15 -10.29 -10.41 10.87
CA GLY A 15 -8.98 -9.95 10.37
C GLY A 15 -8.45 -10.83 9.23
N MET A 16 -8.56 -12.15 9.36
CA MET A 16 -8.16 -13.10 8.31
C MET A 16 -9.06 -12.97 7.07
N ALA A 17 -10.37 -12.83 7.26
CA ALA A 17 -11.30 -12.61 6.16
C ALA A 17 -10.99 -11.31 5.41
N ALA A 18 -10.72 -10.21 6.12
CA ALA A 18 -10.31 -8.96 5.51
C ALA A 18 -8.96 -9.08 4.77
N PHE A 19 -7.99 -9.79 5.36
CA PHE A 19 -6.73 -10.13 4.70
C PHE A 19 -7.00 -10.88 3.39
N CYS A 20 -7.80 -11.95 3.41
CA CYS A 20 -8.07 -12.77 2.24
C CYS A 20 -8.87 -12.02 1.16
N VAL A 21 -9.85 -11.20 1.53
CA VAL A 21 -10.60 -10.36 0.57
C VAL A 21 -9.65 -9.42 -0.15
N TYR A 22 -8.80 -8.70 0.60
CA TYR A 22 -7.88 -7.73 0.00
C TYR A 22 -6.76 -8.43 -0.78
N PHE A 23 -6.26 -9.55 -0.28
CA PHE A 23 -5.28 -10.40 -0.95
C PHE A 23 -5.80 -10.91 -2.30
N ALA A 24 -7.02 -11.42 -2.35
CA ALA A 24 -7.63 -11.91 -3.57
C ALA A 24 -8.00 -10.78 -4.54
N MET A 25 -8.40 -9.60 -4.03
CA MET A 25 -8.69 -8.43 -4.88
C MET A 25 -7.45 -7.99 -5.68
N TYR A 26 -6.24 -8.14 -5.15
CA TYR A 26 -5.01 -7.77 -5.87
C TYR A 26 -4.83 -8.54 -7.19
N ALA A 27 -5.42 -9.73 -7.31
CA ALA A 27 -5.43 -10.51 -8.54
C ALA A 27 -6.14 -9.82 -9.71
N PHE A 28 -7.02 -8.86 -9.42
CA PHE A 28 -7.73 -8.05 -10.42
C PHE A 28 -6.96 -6.77 -10.79
N ARG A 29 -5.76 -6.57 -10.25
CA ARG A 29 -4.98 -5.33 -10.41
C ARG A 29 -3.54 -5.57 -10.85
N LYS A 30 -2.81 -6.39 -10.09
CA LYS A 30 -1.35 -6.48 -10.14
C LYS A 30 -0.75 -7.50 -11.11
N PRO A 31 -1.44 -8.59 -11.55
CA PRO A 31 -0.82 -9.57 -12.45
C PRO A 31 -0.22 -8.98 -13.72
N ILE A 32 -0.84 -7.95 -14.29
CA ILE A 32 -0.35 -7.24 -15.49
C ILE A 32 1.09 -6.72 -15.36
N MET A 33 1.55 -6.46 -14.12
CA MET A 33 2.90 -5.96 -13.85
C MET A 33 3.99 -7.03 -13.97
N ALA A 34 3.60 -8.31 -14.12
CA ALA A 34 4.53 -9.41 -14.35
C ALA A 34 5.06 -9.47 -15.80
N VAL A 35 4.54 -8.63 -16.72
CA VAL A 35 4.91 -8.64 -18.15
C VAL A 35 5.28 -7.23 -18.61
N GLY A 36 6.24 -7.15 -19.55
CA GLY A 36 6.80 -5.89 -20.08
C GLY A 36 6.03 -5.25 -21.25
N PHE A 37 5.30 -6.04 -22.06
CA PHE A 37 4.59 -5.57 -23.28
C PHE A 37 5.49 -4.76 -24.25
N THR A 38 6.73 -5.22 -24.46
CA THR A 38 7.75 -4.53 -25.26
C THR A 38 7.45 -4.44 -26.75
N ASP A 39 6.52 -5.26 -27.23
CA ASP A 39 6.03 -5.35 -28.61
C ASP A 39 4.94 -4.31 -28.94
N GLN A 40 4.50 -3.53 -27.95
CA GLN A 40 3.38 -2.60 -28.10
C GLN A 40 3.83 -1.15 -28.14
N ALA A 41 3.26 -0.37 -29.06
CA ALA A 41 3.49 1.06 -29.12
C ALA A 41 2.80 1.76 -27.94
N ALA A 42 3.49 2.70 -27.32
CA ALA A 42 2.92 3.52 -26.25
C ALA A 42 1.86 4.50 -26.78
N TRP A 43 0.92 4.87 -25.92
CA TRP A 43 -0.10 5.86 -26.26
C TRP A 43 0.45 7.29 -26.22
N TRP A 44 1.37 7.56 -25.29
CA TRP A 44 1.98 8.86 -25.09
C TRP A 44 3.43 8.87 -25.58
N PRO A 45 3.83 9.87 -26.40
CA PRO A 45 5.23 10.02 -26.81
C PRO A 45 6.15 10.09 -25.60
N GLY A 46 7.24 9.32 -25.63
CA GLY A 46 8.23 9.29 -24.56
C GLY A 46 7.99 8.24 -23.47
N LEU A 47 6.78 7.68 -23.33
CA LEU A 47 6.49 6.60 -22.39
C LEU A 47 6.60 5.23 -23.07
N ASP A 48 6.84 4.17 -22.31
CA ASP A 48 6.57 2.80 -22.77
C ASP A 48 5.09 2.41 -22.55
N TYR A 49 4.65 1.33 -23.20
CA TYR A 49 3.25 0.89 -23.12
C TYR A 49 2.87 0.49 -21.68
N LYS A 50 3.74 -0.23 -20.96
CA LYS A 50 3.49 -0.65 -19.58
C LYS A 50 3.34 0.53 -18.62
N ALA A 51 4.21 1.52 -18.70
CA ALA A 51 4.16 2.77 -17.95
C ALA A 51 2.86 3.51 -18.23
N THR A 52 2.42 3.55 -19.51
CA THR A 52 1.12 4.13 -19.88
C THR A 52 -0.03 3.42 -19.15
N LEU A 53 -0.02 2.08 -19.12
CA LEU A 53 -1.03 1.28 -18.42
C LEU A 53 -1.01 1.53 -16.90
N ILE A 54 0.19 1.58 -16.30
CA ILE A 54 0.39 1.84 -14.87
C ILE A 54 -0.14 3.23 -14.50
N VAL A 55 0.21 4.25 -15.26
CA VAL A 55 -0.24 5.63 -15.03
C VAL A 55 -1.76 5.72 -15.17
N ALA A 56 -2.34 5.13 -16.22
CA ALA A 56 -3.79 5.13 -16.40
C ALA A 56 -4.53 4.45 -15.23
N GLN A 57 -4.05 3.29 -14.78
CA GLN A 57 -4.60 2.58 -13.62
C GLN A 57 -4.44 3.40 -12.33
N ALA A 58 -3.29 4.06 -12.14
CA ALA A 58 -3.01 4.90 -10.97
C ALA A 58 -3.92 6.13 -10.91
N ILE A 59 -4.16 6.81 -12.05
CA ILE A 59 -5.09 7.94 -12.14
C ILE A 59 -6.51 7.48 -11.77
N GLY A 60 -6.98 6.36 -12.33
CA GLY A 60 -8.27 5.77 -11.96
C GLY A 60 -8.36 5.51 -10.45
N TYR A 61 -7.31 4.92 -9.86
CA TYR A 61 -7.23 4.63 -8.43
C TYR A 61 -7.20 5.90 -7.55
N ALA A 62 -6.54 6.97 -8.00
CA ALA A 62 -6.50 8.24 -7.31
C ALA A 62 -7.87 8.94 -7.32
N LEU A 63 -8.54 8.97 -8.48
CA LEU A 63 -9.92 9.47 -8.60
C LEU A 63 -10.89 8.67 -7.73
N SER A 64 -10.71 7.35 -7.71
CA SER A 64 -11.48 6.45 -6.84
C SER A 64 -11.37 6.83 -5.38
N LYS A 65 -10.19 7.21 -4.89
CA LYS A 65 -10.00 7.64 -3.50
C LYS A 65 -10.77 8.92 -3.19
N MET A 66 -10.83 9.87 -4.13
CA MET A 66 -11.59 11.11 -3.97
C MET A 66 -13.10 10.83 -3.92
N LEU A 67 -13.62 10.02 -4.84
CA LEU A 67 -15.03 9.63 -4.87
C LEU A 67 -15.41 8.72 -3.69
N GLY A 68 -14.48 7.86 -3.29
CA GLY A 68 -14.64 6.85 -2.26
C GLY A 68 -14.90 7.41 -0.87
N VAL A 69 -14.44 8.63 -0.56
CA VAL A 69 -14.75 9.28 0.74
C VAL A 69 -16.26 9.37 0.95
N LYS A 70 -16.98 9.79 -0.08
CA LYS A 70 -18.44 9.92 -0.05
C LYS A 70 -19.12 8.55 -0.04
N VAL A 71 -18.71 7.67 -0.96
CA VAL A 71 -19.30 6.34 -1.10
C VAL A 71 -19.13 5.50 0.18
N VAL A 72 -17.94 5.46 0.78
CA VAL A 72 -17.66 4.70 2.00
C VAL A 72 -18.40 5.29 3.21
N ALA A 73 -18.53 6.61 3.29
CA ALA A 73 -19.24 7.29 4.38
C ALA A 73 -20.76 7.10 4.33
N GLU A 74 -21.35 7.02 3.13
CA GLU A 74 -22.81 6.99 2.94
C GLU A 74 -23.41 5.58 2.93
N HIS A 75 -22.61 4.53 2.68
CA HIS A 75 -23.17 3.18 2.55
C HIS A 75 -23.39 2.48 3.90
N ALA A 76 -24.66 2.12 4.14
CA ALA A 76 -25.08 1.28 5.26
C ALA A 76 -24.32 -0.06 5.30
N THR A 77 -24.01 -0.53 6.52
CA THR A 77 -23.24 -1.74 6.80
C THR A 77 -23.72 -3.00 6.06
N GLY A 78 -25.02 -3.09 5.75
CA GLY A 78 -25.63 -4.24 5.04
C GLY A 78 -25.40 -4.29 3.52
N ALA A 79 -24.99 -3.20 2.87
CA ALA A 79 -24.79 -3.16 1.41
C ALA A 79 -23.32 -3.33 0.97
N ARG A 80 -22.37 -3.27 1.92
CA ARG A 80 -20.93 -3.21 1.66
C ARG A 80 -20.39 -4.43 0.90
N ALA A 81 -20.82 -5.64 1.26
CA ALA A 81 -20.38 -6.86 0.57
C ALA A 81 -20.83 -6.88 -0.90
N ARG A 82 -22.08 -6.48 -1.18
CA ARG A 82 -22.59 -6.36 -2.55
C ARG A 82 -21.83 -5.29 -3.34
N LEU A 83 -21.52 -4.16 -2.69
CA LEU A 83 -20.73 -3.10 -3.32
C LEU A 83 -19.31 -3.57 -3.65
N ILE A 84 -18.63 -4.29 -2.75
CA ILE A 84 -17.31 -4.88 -3.02
C ILE A 84 -17.37 -5.80 -4.25
N LEU A 85 -18.37 -6.69 -4.33
CA LEU A 85 -18.52 -7.60 -5.48
C LEU A 85 -18.83 -6.84 -6.78
N ALA A 86 -19.68 -5.82 -6.74
CA ALA A 86 -20.00 -5.01 -7.91
C ALA A 86 -18.77 -4.24 -8.42
N LEU A 87 -17.97 -3.66 -7.53
CA LEU A 87 -16.75 -2.94 -7.88
C LEU A 87 -15.69 -3.89 -8.44
N VAL A 88 -15.44 -5.04 -7.80
CA VAL A 88 -14.50 -6.05 -8.31
C VAL A 88 -14.97 -6.61 -9.65
N GLY A 89 -16.28 -6.85 -9.81
CA GLY A 89 -16.89 -7.28 -11.07
C GLY A 89 -16.71 -6.25 -12.19
N ALA A 90 -16.93 -4.96 -11.91
CA ALA A 90 -16.67 -3.88 -12.86
C ALA A 90 -15.19 -3.80 -13.25
N ALA A 91 -14.28 -3.97 -12.28
CA ALA A 91 -12.84 -4.03 -12.53
C ALA A 91 -12.48 -5.21 -13.45
N TRP A 92 -13.12 -6.36 -13.25
CA TRP A 92 -12.91 -7.56 -14.05
C TRP A 92 -13.44 -7.41 -15.48
N VAL A 93 -14.62 -6.78 -15.67
CA VAL A 93 -15.14 -6.45 -17.01
C VAL A 93 -14.17 -5.54 -17.76
N ALA A 94 -13.55 -4.58 -17.08
CA ALA A 94 -12.51 -3.75 -17.69
C ALA A 94 -11.27 -4.58 -18.12
N LEU A 95 -10.89 -5.62 -17.37
CA LEU A 95 -9.83 -6.55 -17.77
C LEU A 95 -10.23 -7.44 -18.96
N LEU A 96 -11.51 -7.81 -19.08
CA LEU A 96 -12.00 -8.47 -20.29
C LEU A 96 -11.92 -7.54 -21.50
N GLY A 97 -12.25 -6.25 -21.31
CA GLY A 97 -12.02 -5.22 -22.32
C GLY A 97 -10.55 -5.15 -22.74
N PHE A 98 -9.62 -5.19 -21.78
CA PHE A 98 -8.18 -5.22 -22.05
C PHE A 98 -7.75 -6.45 -22.86
N ALA A 99 -8.38 -7.60 -22.62
CA ALA A 99 -8.08 -8.85 -23.34
C ALA A 99 -8.65 -8.89 -24.76
N LEU A 100 -9.79 -8.24 -25.00
CA LEU A 100 -10.57 -8.35 -26.24
C LEU A 100 -10.36 -7.18 -27.22
N LEU A 101 -10.12 -5.97 -26.69
CA LEU A 101 -9.97 -4.77 -27.52
C LEU A 101 -8.54 -4.62 -28.05
N PRO A 102 -8.35 -3.89 -29.17
CA PRO A 102 -7.02 -3.57 -29.66
C PRO A 102 -6.14 -2.88 -28.60
N PRO A 103 -4.81 -3.13 -28.56
CA PRO A 103 -3.91 -2.62 -27.52
C PRO A 103 -3.98 -1.10 -27.25
N ARG A 104 -4.32 -0.30 -28.26
CA ARG A 104 -4.54 1.15 -28.12
C ARG A 104 -5.61 1.54 -27.08
N PHE A 105 -6.56 0.66 -26.79
CA PHE A 105 -7.59 0.88 -25.76
C PHE A 105 -7.16 0.40 -24.38
N GLY A 106 -5.99 -0.23 -24.26
CA GLY A 106 -5.50 -0.78 -23.00
C GLY A 106 -5.44 0.23 -21.87
N PRO A 107 -4.90 1.46 -22.05
CA PRO A 107 -4.89 2.47 -21.01
C PRO A 107 -6.30 2.83 -20.50
N VAL A 108 -7.29 2.93 -21.39
CA VAL A 108 -8.69 3.19 -21.00
C VAL A 108 -9.24 2.02 -20.17
N CYS A 109 -8.96 0.78 -20.57
CA CYS A 109 -9.35 -0.40 -19.80
C CYS A 109 -8.70 -0.41 -18.41
N LEU A 110 -7.42 -0.05 -18.31
CA LEU A 110 -6.70 -0.03 -17.04
C LEU A 110 -7.13 1.13 -16.14
N PHE A 111 -7.50 2.28 -16.72
CA PHE A 111 -8.16 3.36 -15.99
C PHE A 111 -9.51 2.90 -15.39
N LEU A 112 -10.37 2.27 -16.21
CA LEU A 112 -11.66 1.73 -15.78
C LEU A 112 -11.51 0.56 -14.80
N ASN A 113 -10.39 -0.16 -14.83
CA ASN A 113 -10.04 -1.17 -13.84
C ASN A 113 -9.60 -0.54 -12.51
N GLY A 114 -8.76 0.50 -12.55
CA GLY A 114 -8.26 1.17 -11.34
C GLY A 114 -9.35 1.92 -10.56
N LEU A 115 -10.31 2.52 -11.26
CA LEU A 115 -11.40 3.33 -10.70
C LEU A 115 -12.29 2.59 -9.67
N PRO A 116 -12.81 1.39 -9.89
CA PRO A 116 -13.58 0.67 -8.87
C PRO A 116 -12.71 0.11 -7.74
N LEU A 117 -11.45 -0.24 -8.01
CA LEU A 117 -10.59 -0.93 -7.04
C LEU A 117 -10.07 -0.01 -5.92
N GLY A 118 -9.96 1.30 -6.17
CA GLY A 118 -9.45 2.27 -5.18
C GLY A 118 -10.26 2.39 -3.88
N MET A 119 -11.54 2.01 -3.91
CA MET A 119 -12.44 2.08 -2.75
C MET A 119 -12.42 0.80 -1.90
N ILE A 120 -11.92 -0.32 -2.44
CA ILE A 120 -12.03 -1.64 -1.79
C ILE A 120 -11.33 -1.64 -0.43
N TRP A 121 -10.16 -1.01 -0.31
CA TRP A 121 -9.45 -0.93 0.97
C TRP A 121 -10.31 -0.27 2.05
N GLY A 122 -10.94 0.86 1.75
CA GLY A 122 -11.79 1.59 2.69
C GLY A 122 -13.04 0.79 3.06
N LEU A 123 -13.65 0.11 2.08
CA LEU A 123 -14.81 -0.75 2.33
C LEU A 123 -14.45 -1.94 3.23
N VAL A 124 -13.32 -2.61 2.99
CA VAL A 124 -12.82 -3.71 3.83
C VAL A 124 -12.44 -3.21 5.21
N PHE A 125 -11.68 -2.12 5.31
CA PHE A 125 -11.25 -1.53 6.57
C PHE A 125 -12.43 -1.09 7.45
N SER A 126 -13.53 -0.61 6.83
CA SER A 126 -14.74 -0.19 7.56
C SER A 126 -15.44 -1.31 8.35
N TYR A 127 -15.11 -2.59 8.10
CA TYR A 127 -15.56 -3.73 8.94
C TYR A 127 -14.71 -3.91 10.21
N LEU A 128 -13.46 -3.48 10.14
CA LEU A 128 -12.43 -3.66 11.18
C LEU A 128 -12.33 -2.44 12.09
N GLU A 129 -12.65 -1.26 11.57
CA GLU A 129 -12.58 0.01 12.27
C GLU A 129 -13.51 0.06 13.51
N GLY A 130 -13.13 0.90 14.48
CA GLY A 130 -13.94 1.19 15.66
C GLY A 130 -13.81 0.16 16.77
N ARG A 131 -12.91 -0.82 16.64
CA ARG A 131 -12.68 -1.90 17.61
C ARG A 131 -11.46 -1.62 18.49
N ARG A 132 -11.41 -2.23 19.69
CA ARG A 132 -10.23 -2.18 20.58
C ARG A 132 -8.96 -2.78 20.01
N VAL A 133 -9.09 -3.62 18.98
CA VAL A 133 -7.98 -4.29 18.28
C VAL A 133 -7.79 -3.78 16.85
N SER A 134 -8.31 -2.58 16.54
CA SER A 134 -8.25 -1.99 15.19
C SER A 134 -6.81 -1.92 14.66
N GLU A 135 -5.84 -1.64 15.52
CA GLU A 135 -4.42 -1.55 15.16
C GLU A 135 -3.87 -2.89 14.67
N MET A 136 -4.23 -3.99 15.33
CA MET A 136 -3.84 -5.34 14.94
C MET A 136 -4.52 -5.73 13.62
N LEU A 137 -5.81 -5.44 13.47
CA LEU A 137 -6.57 -5.73 12.26
C LEU A 137 -6.06 -4.90 11.07
N ALA A 138 -5.68 -3.64 11.29
CA ALA A 138 -5.03 -2.78 10.32
C ALA A 138 -3.67 -3.36 9.89
N ALA A 139 -2.87 -3.85 10.83
CA ALA A 139 -1.58 -4.50 10.53
C ALA A 139 -1.76 -5.76 9.68
N MET A 140 -2.76 -6.60 9.98
CA MET A 140 -3.11 -7.75 9.14
C MET A 140 -3.50 -7.31 7.73
N LEU A 141 -4.37 -6.31 7.60
CA LEU A 141 -4.76 -5.77 6.30
C LEU A 141 -3.56 -5.19 5.53
N THR A 142 -2.63 -4.51 6.20
CA THR A 142 -1.40 -4.01 5.59
C THR A 142 -0.50 -5.13 5.09
N ALA A 143 -0.33 -6.20 5.86
CA ALA A 143 0.44 -7.36 5.43
C ALA A 143 -0.14 -8.03 4.18
N SER A 144 -1.46 -7.97 3.99
CA SER A 144 -2.11 -8.57 2.83
C SER A 144 -1.65 -7.97 1.50
N PHE A 145 -1.36 -6.67 1.42
CA PHE A 145 -0.91 -6.08 0.16
C PHE A 145 0.55 -6.38 -0.18
N ILE A 146 1.39 -6.58 0.83
CA ILE A 146 2.80 -6.95 0.65
C ILE A 146 2.85 -8.32 -0.02
N LEU A 147 2.17 -9.30 0.57
CA LEU A 147 2.18 -10.67 0.06
C LEU A 147 1.40 -10.82 -1.26
N SER A 148 0.25 -10.15 -1.39
CA SER A 148 -0.64 -10.37 -2.52
C SER A 148 -0.08 -9.90 -3.85
N SER A 149 0.68 -8.81 -3.88
CA SER A 149 1.29 -8.36 -5.14
C SER A 149 2.25 -9.42 -5.69
N GLY A 150 3.10 -9.99 -4.83
CA GLY A 150 4.00 -11.08 -5.18
C GLY A 150 3.25 -12.34 -5.66
N ALA A 151 2.28 -12.79 -4.86
CA ALA A 151 1.49 -13.99 -5.15
C ALA A 151 0.72 -13.91 -6.48
N THR A 152 0.08 -12.76 -6.73
CA THR A 152 -0.75 -12.57 -7.93
C THR A 152 0.09 -12.35 -9.18
N LYS A 153 1.26 -11.70 -9.08
CA LYS A 153 2.24 -11.66 -10.17
C LYS A 153 2.82 -13.03 -10.48
N THR A 154 3.14 -13.83 -9.46
CA THR A 154 3.58 -15.22 -9.66
C THR A 154 2.52 -16.03 -10.41
N ALA A 155 1.26 -15.97 -9.98
CA ALA A 155 0.16 -16.67 -10.65
C ALA A 155 -0.01 -16.21 -12.10
N GLY A 156 0.00 -14.90 -12.36
CA GLY A 156 -0.07 -14.35 -13.70
C GLY A 156 1.11 -14.78 -14.59
N ALA A 157 2.33 -14.68 -14.09
CA ALA A 157 3.53 -15.10 -14.82
C ALA A 157 3.50 -16.60 -15.16
N LEU A 158 3.04 -17.46 -14.25
CA LEU A 158 2.87 -18.89 -14.51
C LEU A 158 1.86 -19.15 -15.64
N LEU A 159 0.74 -18.42 -15.69
CA LEU A 159 -0.22 -18.56 -16.79
C LEU A 159 0.40 -18.22 -18.14
N VAL A 160 1.20 -17.15 -18.22
CA VAL A 160 1.91 -16.77 -19.45
C VAL A 160 2.94 -17.83 -19.84
N GLN A 161 3.68 -18.37 -18.87
CA GLN A 161 4.62 -19.48 -19.12
C GLN A 161 3.93 -20.74 -19.66
N HIS A 162 2.66 -20.97 -19.32
CA HIS A 162 1.84 -22.05 -19.87
C HIS A 162 1.13 -21.67 -21.18
N GLY A 163 1.55 -20.59 -21.85
CA GLY A 163 1.08 -20.19 -23.18
C GLY A 163 -0.13 -19.26 -23.18
N LEU A 164 -0.60 -18.78 -22.04
CA LEU A 164 -1.68 -17.79 -22.01
C LEU A 164 -1.16 -16.43 -22.50
N SER A 165 -1.95 -15.76 -23.35
CA SER A 165 -1.66 -14.39 -23.78
C SER A 165 -1.49 -13.44 -22.59
N ALA A 166 -0.51 -12.54 -22.67
CA ALA A 166 -0.29 -11.48 -21.68
C ALA A 166 -1.50 -10.56 -21.50
N PHE A 167 -2.35 -10.41 -22.53
CA PHE A 167 -3.58 -9.61 -22.47
C PHE A 167 -4.72 -10.34 -21.75
N TRP A 168 -4.81 -11.67 -21.88
CA TRP A 168 -5.81 -12.49 -21.18
C TRP A 168 -5.44 -12.78 -19.72
N MET A 169 -4.13 -12.80 -19.43
CA MET A 169 -3.61 -13.19 -18.12
C MET A 169 -4.22 -12.44 -16.93
N PRO A 170 -4.42 -11.10 -16.94
CA PRO A 170 -5.01 -10.40 -15.81
C PRO A 170 -6.44 -10.86 -15.50
N ALA A 171 -7.27 -11.06 -16.53
CA ALA A 171 -8.67 -11.48 -16.37
C ALA A 171 -8.77 -12.91 -15.83
N VAL A 172 -7.92 -13.83 -16.32
CA VAL A 172 -7.88 -15.23 -15.87
C VAL A 172 -7.33 -15.34 -14.45
N THR A 173 -6.31 -14.55 -14.11
CA THR A 173 -5.76 -14.52 -12.75
C THR A 173 -6.81 -14.00 -11.76
N GLY A 174 -7.57 -12.96 -12.12
CA GLY A 174 -8.70 -12.49 -11.32
C GLY A 174 -9.73 -13.61 -11.04
N LEU A 175 -10.11 -14.37 -12.07
CA LEU A 175 -11.03 -15.50 -11.90
C LEU A 175 -10.48 -16.60 -10.98
N LEU A 176 -9.18 -16.91 -11.07
CA LEU A 176 -8.54 -17.91 -10.22
C LEU A 176 -8.65 -17.56 -8.72
N PHE A 177 -8.60 -16.27 -8.38
CA PHE A 177 -8.69 -15.79 -7.00
C PHE A 177 -10.12 -15.41 -6.56
N ALA A 178 -11.08 -15.38 -7.49
CA ALA A 178 -12.48 -15.04 -7.20
C ALA A 178 -13.13 -15.96 -6.14
N PRO A 179 -12.91 -17.30 -6.12
CA PRO A 179 -13.45 -18.16 -5.06
C PRO A 179 -12.96 -17.76 -3.66
N VAL A 180 -11.67 -17.45 -3.52
CA VAL A 180 -11.07 -16.98 -2.26
C VAL A 180 -11.70 -15.66 -1.84
N LEU A 181 -11.89 -14.73 -2.77
CA LEU A 181 -12.54 -13.44 -2.52
C LEU A 181 -13.97 -13.62 -2.01
N VAL A 182 -14.78 -14.44 -2.69
CA VAL A 182 -16.20 -14.64 -2.35
C VAL A 182 -16.34 -15.31 -0.99
N VAL A 183 -15.60 -16.39 -0.73
CA VAL A 183 -15.65 -17.11 0.55
C VAL A 183 -15.21 -16.20 1.70
N ALA A 184 -14.09 -15.49 1.54
CA ALA A 184 -13.60 -14.57 2.55
C ALA A 184 -14.59 -13.40 2.79
N LEU A 185 -15.22 -12.90 1.73
CA LEU A 185 -16.20 -11.83 1.85
C LEU A 185 -17.48 -12.26 2.58
N ILE A 186 -17.94 -13.50 2.38
CA ILE A 186 -19.07 -14.08 3.14
C ILE A 186 -18.74 -14.10 4.63
N VAL A 187 -17.51 -14.51 5.00
CA VAL A 187 -17.06 -14.50 6.40
C VAL A 187 -16.97 -13.06 6.93
N LEU A 188 -16.38 -12.15 6.16
CA LEU A 188 -16.22 -10.75 6.56
C LEU A 188 -17.59 -10.06 6.75
N ALA A 189 -18.57 -10.34 5.89
CA ALA A 189 -19.91 -9.78 5.95
C ALA A 189 -20.69 -10.22 7.20
N ARG A 190 -20.32 -11.37 7.80
CA ARG A 190 -20.90 -11.87 9.06
C ARG A 190 -20.24 -11.29 10.30
N THR A 191 -19.26 -10.40 10.15
CA THR A 191 -18.59 -9.77 11.28
C THR A 191 -19.59 -8.88 12.05
N PRO A 192 -19.80 -9.10 13.35
CA PRO A 192 -20.73 -8.30 14.14
C PRO A 192 -20.23 -6.85 14.27
N PRO A 193 -21.14 -5.85 14.40
CA PRO A 193 -20.75 -4.46 14.60
C PRO A 193 -19.93 -4.28 15.89
N PRO A 194 -19.17 -3.17 16.05
CA PRO A 194 -18.44 -2.88 17.28
C PRO A 194 -19.33 -2.96 18.53
N ASP A 195 -18.82 -3.57 19.59
CA ASP A 195 -19.57 -3.76 20.84
C ASP A 195 -19.57 -2.50 21.74
N ALA A 196 -20.19 -2.56 22.91
CA ALA A 196 -20.23 -1.43 23.84
C ALA A 196 -18.83 -1.09 24.39
N ALA A 197 -17.96 -2.09 24.59
CA ALA A 197 -16.60 -1.89 25.07
C ALA A 197 -15.71 -1.24 24.00
N ASP A 198 -15.93 -1.57 22.73
CA ASP A 198 -15.32 -0.94 21.57
C ASP A 198 -15.67 0.55 21.50
N ARG A 199 -16.96 0.89 21.64
CA ARG A 199 -17.42 2.30 21.67
C ARG A 199 -16.86 3.07 22.86
N ALA A 200 -16.86 2.47 24.06
CA ALA A 200 -16.33 3.11 25.27
C ALA A 200 -14.82 3.37 25.17
N ALA A 201 -14.06 2.49 24.51
CA ALA A 201 -12.61 2.62 24.38
C ALA A 201 -12.17 3.59 23.26
N ARG A 202 -12.96 3.79 22.20
CA ARG A 202 -12.53 4.58 21.02
C ARG A 202 -13.02 6.03 20.99
N GLY A 203 -14.04 6.38 21.78
CA GLY A 203 -14.59 7.74 21.85
C GLY A 203 -15.18 8.23 20.52
N THR A 204 -15.88 9.36 20.53
CA THR A 204 -16.40 10.01 19.31
C THR A 204 -15.29 10.82 18.65
N ARG A 205 -14.82 10.37 17.48
CA ARG A 205 -13.83 11.09 16.65
C ARG A 205 -14.56 12.14 15.81
N VAL A 206 -14.41 13.41 16.15
CA VAL A 206 -14.96 14.52 15.35
C VAL A 206 -13.98 14.87 14.22
N ALA A 207 -14.50 15.09 13.01
CA ALA A 207 -13.68 15.55 11.89
C ALA A 207 -13.24 17.00 12.10
N MET A 208 -11.99 17.32 11.75
CA MET A 208 -11.48 18.69 11.81
C MET A 208 -12.16 19.55 10.74
N ASP A 209 -12.55 20.76 11.12
CA ASP A 209 -12.94 21.80 10.16
C ASP A 209 -11.70 22.39 9.44
N GLY A 210 -11.94 23.31 8.49
CA GLY A 210 -10.85 23.90 7.70
C GLY A 210 -9.85 24.69 8.54
N ALA A 211 -10.32 25.46 9.53
CA ALA A 211 -9.47 26.29 10.38
C ALA A 211 -8.56 25.44 11.29
N ALA A 212 -9.12 24.39 11.91
CA ALA A 212 -8.40 23.45 12.73
C ALA A 212 -7.31 22.70 11.94
N ARG A 213 -7.59 22.30 10.69
CA ARG A 213 -6.60 21.66 9.81
C ARG A 213 -5.40 22.57 9.56
N ILE A 214 -5.65 23.82 9.20
CA ILE A 214 -4.58 24.81 8.93
C ILE A 214 -3.77 25.07 10.20
N ALA A 215 -4.44 25.27 11.33
CA ALA A 215 -3.78 25.49 12.61
C ALA A 215 -2.87 24.31 13.00
N TYR A 216 -3.35 23.07 12.82
CA TYR A 216 -2.56 21.87 13.12
C TYR A 216 -1.34 21.74 12.21
N VAL A 217 -1.51 21.96 10.90
CA VAL A 217 -0.41 21.92 9.93
C VAL A 217 0.64 22.97 10.26
N ARG A 218 0.24 24.21 10.61
CA ARG A 218 1.18 25.26 11.01
C ARG A 218 1.94 24.90 12.29
N ALA A 219 1.25 24.37 13.29
CA ALA A 219 1.86 23.97 14.56
C ALA A 219 2.87 22.82 14.42
N HIS A 220 2.71 21.97 13.41
CA HIS A 220 3.55 20.79 13.16
C HIS A 220 4.25 20.84 11.80
N ALA A 221 4.47 22.04 11.24
CA ALA A 221 4.89 22.19 9.85
C ALA A 221 6.19 21.45 9.53
N LEU A 222 7.19 21.56 10.41
CA LEU A 222 8.48 20.88 10.24
C LEU A 222 8.34 19.34 10.24
N PRO A 223 7.88 18.69 11.33
CA PRO A 223 7.78 17.23 11.34
C PRO A 223 6.79 16.70 10.28
N LEU A 224 5.67 17.39 10.02
CA LEU A 224 4.73 16.97 8.98
C LEU A 224 5.36 17.00 7.60
N THR A 225 6.08 18.07 7.25
CA THR A 225 6.74 18.18 5.93
C THR A 225 7.76 17.07 5.75
N LEU A 226 8.61 16.82 6.75
CA LEU A 226 9.63 15.77 6.69
C LEU A 226 9.01 14.37 6.58
N LEU A 227 7.96 14.10 7.36
CA LEU A 227 7.26 12.81 7.32
C LEU A 227 6.50 12.60 6.01
N ILE A 228 5.80 13.61 5.50
CA ILE A 228 5.06 13.54 4.23
C ILE A 228 6.03 13.38 3.05
N LEU A 229 7.16 14.10 3.05
CA LEU A 229 8.21 13.93 2.03
C LEU A 229 8.76 12.49 2.07
N GLY A 230 9.12 11.98 3.25
CA GLY A 230 9.57 10.61 3.42
C GLY A 230 8.54 9.58 2.96
N TYR A 231 7.27 9.77 3.33
CA TYR A 231 6.17 8.92 2.88
C TYR A 231 5.98 8.94 1.36
N THR A 232 6.13 10.11 0.76
CA THR A 232 6.01 10.30 -0.69
C THR A 232 7.08 9.52 -1.43
N LEU A 233 8.34 9.65 -1.01
CA LEU A 233 9.46 8.91 -1.59
C LEU A 233 9.32 7.40 -1.38
N LEU A 234 8.91 6.96 -0.18
CA LEU A 234 8.64 5.55 0.10
C LEU A 234 7.51 4.98 -0.77
N THR A 235 6.43 5.72 -0.96
CA THR A 235 5.30 5.30 -1.80
C THR A 235 5.75 5.18 -3.24
N ALA A 236 6.50 6.17 -3.74
CA ALA A 236 7.04 6.15 -5.09
C ALA A 236 8.00 4.99 -5.32
N LEU A 237 8.95 4.77 -4.40
CA LEU A 237 9.92 3.70 -4.48
C LEU A 237 9.25 2.32 -4.40
N ARG A 238 8.25 2.17 -3.51
CA ARG A 238 7.44 0.95 -3.40
C ARG A 238 6.72 0.64 -4.70
N ASP A 239 6.01 1.63 -5.24
CA ASP A 239 5.20 1.45 -6.44
C ASP A 239 6.09 1.17 -7.66
N PHE A 240 7.24 1.85 -7.77
CA PHE A 240 8.23 1.57 -8.81
C PHE A 240 8.78 0.14 -8.70
N ARG A 241 9.28 -0.26 -7.52
CA ARG A 241 9.77 -1.64 -7.25
C ARG A 241 8.73 -2.67 -7.62
N ASP A 242 7.48 -2.42 -7.24
CA ASP A 242 6.40 -3.39 -7.40
C ASP A 242 5.91 -3.51 -8.84
N ASN A 243 5.74 -2.38 -9.54
CA ASN A 243 5.24 -2.34 -10.91
C ASN A 243 6.29 -2.77 -11.93
N PHE A 244 7.58 -2.51 -11.67
CA PHE A 244 8.70 -2.84 -12.56
C PHE A 244 9.58 -3.97 -12.02
N ALA A 245 9.01 -4.83 -11.17
CA ALA A 245 9.73 -5.95 -10.57
C ALA A 245 10.30 -6.89 -11.64
N ALA A 246 9.54 -7.17 -12.71
CA ALA A 246 9.98 -8.06 -13.79
C ALA A 246 11.23 -7.51 -14.49
N GLU A 247 11.22 -6.23 -14.82
CA GLU A 247 12.32 -5.52 -15.48
C GLU A 247 13.56 -5.46 -14.58
N ILE A 248 13.39 -5.12 -13.30
CA ILE A 248 14.49 -5.13 -12.32
C ILE A 248 15.12 -6.52 -12.22
N TRP A 249 14.32 -7.59 -12.21
CA TRP A 249 14.83 -8.97 -12.15
C TRP A 249 15.54 -9.41 -13.44
N VAL A 250 15.15 -8.88 -14.60
CA VAL A 250 15.86 -9.08 -15.87
C VAL A 250 17.22 -8.38 -15.82
N ASP A 251 17.27 -7.11 -15.38
CA ASP A 251 18.52 -6.35 -15.22
C ASP A 251 19.48 -6.99 -14.19
N LEU A 252 18.94 -7.67 -13.18
CA LEU A 252 19.71 -8.47 -12.22
C LEU A 252 20.26 -9.78 -12.79
N GLY A 253 20.03 -10.09 -14.07
CA GLY A 253 20.56 -11.28 -14.76
C GLY A 253 19.87 -12.60 -14.41
N ASN A 254 18.71 -12.56 -13.75
CA ASN A 254 18.01 -13.76 -13.29
C ASN A 254 16.80 -14.17 -14.14
N GLY A 255 16.43 -13.39 -15.16
CA GLY A 255 15.32 -13.72 -16.08
C GLY A 255 13.92 -13.72 -15.46
N ALA A 256 13.76 -13.13 -14.26
CA ALA A 256 12.48 -12.95 -13.55
C ALA A 256 11.61 -14.23 -13.43
N PRO A 257 12.10 -15.33 -12.82
CA PRO A 257 11.32 -16.56 -12.70
C PRO A 257 10.06 -16.30 -11.87
N ALA A 258 8.91 -16.79 -12.32
CA ALA A 258 7.60 -16.45 -11.75
C ALA A 258 7.54 -16.56 -10.21
N ALA A 259 8.15 -17.60 -9.63
CA ALA A 259 8.17 -17.82 -8.19
C ALA A 259 8.90 -16.72 -7.40
N ILE A 260 9.84 -15.99 -8.02
CA ILE A 260 10.67 -14.99 -7.35
C ILE A 260 9.84 -13.84 -6.79
N PHE A 261 8.73 -13.48 -7.46
CA PHE A 261 7.82 -12.44 -6.99
C PHE A 261 7.17 -12.81 -5.66
N SER A 262 6.90 -14.10 -5.40
CA SER A 262 6.33 -14.55 -4.13
C SER A 262 7.41 -14.81 -3.07
N ILE A 263 8.47 -15.52 -3.44
CA ILE A 263 9.54 -15.93 -2.51
C ILE A 263 10.17 -14.73 -1.81
N THR A 264 10.33 -13.62 -2.54
CA THR A 264 10.95 -12.40 -1.98
C THR A 264 10.03 -11.59 -1.07
N GLU A 265 8.71 -11.72 -1.20
CA GLU A 265 7.73 -10.95 -0.40
C GLU A 265 7.32 -11.65 0.89
N VAL A 266 7.47 -12.99 0.97
CA VAL A 266 7.20 -13.75 2.20
C VAL A 266 8.04 -13.28 3.40
N PRO A 267 9.40 -13.23 3.33
CA PRO A 267 10.20 -12.79 4.47
C PRO A 267 9.92 -11.32 4.82
N VAL A 268 9.70 -10.47 3.82
CA VAL A 268 9.33 -9.07 4.00
C VAL A 268 8.05 -8.94 4.81
N THR A 269 7.01 -9.70 4.44
CA THR A 269 5.72 -9.70 5.13
C THR A 269 5.85 -10.13 6.59
N VAL A 270 6.63 -11.20 6.85
CA VAL A 270 6.86 -11.71 8.21
C VAL A 270 7.55 -10.67 9.09
N VAL A 271 8.62 -10.04 8.60
CA VAL A 271 9.37 -9.02 9.35
C VAL A 271 8.49 -7.82 9.67
N VAL A 272 7.72 -7.32 8.68
CA VAL A 272 6.85 -6.16 8.86
C VAL A 272 5.71 -6.47 9.83
N LEU A 273 5.12 -7.67 9.78
CA LEU A 273 4.08 -8.10 10.72
C LEU A 273 4.60 -8.13 12.16
N ILE A 274 5.81 -8.69 12.37
CA ILE A 274 6.44 -8.70 13.69
C ILE A 274 6.66 -7.26 14.17
N GLY A 275 7.21 -6.38 13.32
CA GLY A 275 7.42 -4.96 13.65
C GLY A 275 6.12 -4.25 14.04
N MET A 276 5.06 -4.40 13.25
CA MET A 276 3.76 -3.80 13.53
C MET A 276 3.12 -4.35 14.81
N ALA A 277 3.26 -5.65 15.08
CA ALA A 277 2.78 -6.27 16.31
C ALA A 277 3.52 -5.75 17.56
N LEU A 278 4.83 -5.52 17.44
CA LEU A 278 5.63 -4.90 18.52
C LEU A 278 5.21 -3.44 18.76
N LEU A 279 5.01 -2.66 17.70
CA LEU A 279 4.51 -1.27 17.81
C LEU A 279 3.13 -1.19 18.48
N ALA A 280 2.23 -2.12 18.17
CA ALA A 280 0.89 -2.17 18.75
C ALA A 280 0.89 -2.39 20.29
N LYS A 281 1.96 -2.98 20.85
CA LYS A 281 2.10 -3.17 22.31
C LYS A 281 2.44 -1.88 23.06
N ILE A 282 2.91 -0.85 22.36
CA ILE A 282 3.36 0.40 22.97
C ILE A 282 2.16 1.29 23.28
N ARG A 283 1.85 1.46 24.58
CA ARG A 283 0.69 2.25 25.02
C ARG A 283 0.92 3.77 25.04
N SER A 284 2.11 4.21 25.44
CA SER A 284 2.44 5.65 25.49
C SER A 284 2.54 6.22 24.08
N ASN A 285 1.83 7.32 23.82
CA ASN A 285 1.79 7.95 22.49
C ASN A 285 3.17 8.47 22.06
N LEU A 286 3.92 9.11 22.97
CA LEU A 286 5.27 9.60 22.67
C LEU A 286 6.23 8.44 22.38
N ARG A 287 6.23 7.39 23.23
CA ARG A 287 7.09 6.22 23.00
C ARG A 287 6.74 5.49 21.71
N ALA A 288 5.45 5.36 21.40
CA ALA A 288 4.98 4.76 20.16
C ALA A 288 5.43 5.60 18.96
N LEU A 289 5.29 6.93 19.04
CA LEU A 289 5.73 7.85 17.98
C LEU A 289 7.24 7.75 17.75
N LEU A 290 8.06 7.74 18.80
CA LEU A 290 9.52 7.58 18.70
C LEU A 290 9.91 6.19 18.18
N ALA A 291 9.21 5.13 18.58
CA ALA A 291 9.44 3.79 18.04
C ALA A 291 9.12 3.70 16.55
N ILE A 292 8.08 4.41 16.08
CA ILE A 292 7.76 4.52 14.66
C ILE A 292 8.90 5.25 13.91
N HIS A 293 9.44 6.34 14.45
CA HIS A 293 10.62 6.98 13.86
C HIS A 293 11.82 6.02 13.84
N GLY A 294 12.00 5.19 14.87
CA GLY A 294 12.99 4.11 14.88
C GLY A 294 12.78 3.10 13.75
N ALA A 295 11.54 2.69 13.48
CA ALA A 295 11.21 1.81 12.35
C ALA A 295 11.50 2.47 10.99
N ILE A 296 11.23 3.78 10.86
CA ILE A 296 11.56 4.57 9.68
C ILE A 296 13.09 4.64 9.47
N LEU A 297 13.85 4.87 10.55
CA LEU A 297 15.32 4.90 10.51
C LEU A 297 15.91 3.54 10.16
N PHE A 298 15.39 2.47 10.76
CA PHE A 298 15.74 1.11 10.37
C PHE A 298 15.47 0.88 8.88
N GLY A 299 14.33 1.34 8.38
CA GLY A 299 14.00 1.28 6.96
C GLY A 299 15.04 2.01 6.10
N ALA A 300 15.39 3.24 6.45
CA ALA A 300 16.41 4.03 5.75
C ALA A 300 17.78 3.32 5.72
N VAL A 301 18.22 2.78 6.86
CA VAL A 301 19.48 2.02 6.97
C VAL A 301 19.42 0.73 6.15
N ALA A 302 18.31 0.00 6.16
CA ALA A 302 18.14 -1.19 5.33
C ALA A 302 18.22 -0.85 3.84
N LEU A 303 17.58 0.23 3.39
CA LEU A 303 17.62 0.68 1.99
C LEU A 303 19.03 1.06 1.54
N GLY A 304 19.68 1.95 2.31
CA GLY A 304 21.02 2.43 1.99
C GLY A 304 22.07 1.33 2.13
N GLY A 305 22.09 0.66 3.27
CA GLY A 305 23.04 -0.40 3.60
C GLY A 305 22.96 -1.58 2.64
N ALA A 306 21.75 -2.10 2.35
CA ALA A 306 21.62 -3.22 1.42
C ALA A 306 22.05 -2.83 0.00
N THR A 307 21.74 -1.62 -0.47
CA THR A 307 22.16 -1.17 -1.81
C THR A 307 23.68 -1.03 -1.89
N LEU A 308 24.33 -0.50 -0.86
CA LEU A 308 25.79 -0.42 -0.81
C LEU A 308 26.44 -1.81 -0.75
N LEU A 309 25.93 -2.71 0.09
CA LEU A 309 26.42 -4.09 0.15
C LEU A 309 26.24 -4.83 -1.18
N PHE A 310 25.15 -4.56 -1.89
CA PHE A 310 24.88 -5.12 -3.21
C PHE A 310 25.88 -4.61 -4.25
N TRP A 311 26.16 -3.31 -4.29
CA TRP A 311 27.17 -2.72 -5.16
C TRP A 311 28.59 -3.20 -4.88
N LEU A 312 28.91 -3.46 -3.62
CA LEU A 312 30.18 -4.07 -3.20
C LEU A 312 30.26 -5.57 -3.51
N GLY A 313 29.21 -6.18 -4.08
CA GLY A 313 29.16 -7.62 -4.37
C GLY A 313 29.08 -8.51 -3.12
N MET A 314 28.80 -7.94 -1.94
CA MET A 314 28.76 -8.68 -0.66
C MET A 314 27.45 -9.43 -0.46
N ILE A 315 26.37 -8.99 -1.09
CA ILE A 315 25.08 -9.68 -1.08
C ILE A 315 24.57 -9.86 -2.51
N GLY A 316 23.89 -10.98 -2.77
CA GLY A 316 23.30 -11.28 -4.07
C GLY A 316 21.95 -10.57 -4.32
N PRO A 317 21.43 -10.65 -5.57
CA PRO A 317 20.17 -10.02 -5.99
C PRO A 317 18.94 -10.34 -5.11
N VAL A 318 18.82 -11.59 -4.66
CA VAL A 318 17.71 -12.04 -3.80
C VAL A 318 17.77 -11.38 -2.43
N ALA A 319 18.92 -11.44 -1.78
CA ALA A 319 19.12 -10.83 -0.47
C ALA A 319 18.90 -9.32 -0.52
N TRP A 320 19.43 -8.65 -1.54
CA TRP A 320 19.21 -7.22 -1.78
C TRP A 320 17.71 -6.91 -1.92
N THR A 321 16.99 -7.61 -2.82
CA THR A 321 15.56 -7.36 -3.07
C THR A 321 14.69 -7.56 -1.83
N VAL A 322 15.02 -8.55 -0.99
CA VAL A 322 14.35 -8.79 0.31
C VAL A 322 14.63 -7.66 1.29
N TRP A 323 15.88 -7.24 1.44
CA TRP A 323 16.24 -6.13 2.35
C TRP A 323 15.65 -4.79 1.90
N ILE A 324 15.58 -4.53 0.59
CA ILE A 324 14.87 -3.35 0.06
C ILE A 324 13.39 -3.43 0.43
N GLY A 325 12.74 -4.58 0.24
CA GLY A 325 11.35 -4.78 0.65
C GLY A 325 11.15 -4.53 2.15
N ILE A 326 11.99 -5.13 3.00
CA ILE A 326 11.98 -4.91 4.45
C ILE A 326 12.13 -3.43 4.77
N GLY A 327 13.07 -2.73 4.13
CA GLY A 327 13.34 -1.33 4.35
C GLY A 327 12.16 -0.42 3.99
N ILE A 328 11.60 -0.61 2.79
CA ILE A 328 10.43 0.14 2.31
C ILE A 328 9.24 -0.09 3.25
N TYR A 329 8.86 -1.34 3.49
CA TYR A 329 7.61 -1.64 4.19
C TYR A 329 7.69 -1.44 5.70
N SER A 330 8.87 -1.58 6.33
CA SER A 330 9.05 -1.24 7.75
C SER A 330 8.88 0.25 8.01
N ALA A 331 9.35 1.10 7.08
CA ALA A 331 9.16 2.54 7.18
C ALA A 331 7.76 2.99 6.72
N TYR A 332 7.19 2.33 5.70
CA TYR A 332 5.91 2.70 5.10
C TYR A 332 4.69 2.28 5.94
N ALA A 333 4.66 1.05 6.46
CA ALA A 333 3.49 0.49 7.12
C ALA A 333 2.94 1.35 8.28
N PRO A 334 3.78 1.95 9.15
CA PRO A 334 3.30 2.81 10.24
C PRO A 334 2.50 4.03 9.80
N PHE A 335 2.78 4.62 8.64
CA PHE A 335 2.06 5.79 8.11
C PHE A 335 0.59 5.49 7.87
N SER A 336 0.30 4.31 7.32
CA SER A 336 -1.05 3.87 6.98
C SER A 336 -1.89 3.41 8.19
N ALA A 337 -1.25 3.13 9.32
CA ALA A 337 -1.87 2.41 10.42
C ALA A 337 -1.89 3.17 11.75
N VAL A 338 -0.77 3.77 12.17
CA VAL A 338 -0.59 4.21 13.57
C VAL A 338 0.06 5.57 13.73
N LEU A 339 0.90 6.02 12.80
CA LEU A 339 1.71 7.23 12.96
C LEU A 339 0.85 8.47 13.22
N PHE A 340 -0.08 8.78 12.33
CA PHE A 340 -0.90 9.98 12.43
C PHE A 340 -1.86 9.92 13.62
N ASP A 341 -2.38 8.73 13.96
CA ASP A 341 -3.20 8.54 15.17
C ASP A 341 -2.40 8.87 16.43
N ARG A 342 -1.12 8.44 16.53
CA ARG A 342 -0.24 8.77 17.66
C ARG A 342 0.14 10.24 17.72
N MET A 343 0.38 10.88 16.58
CA MET A 343 0.65 12.32 16.51
C MET A 343 -0.55 13.15 16.98
N MET A 344 -1.76 12.83 16.52
CA MET A 344 -2.98 13.52 16.92
C MET A 344 -3.28 13.33 18.40
N ALA A 345 -3.09 12.10 18.91
CA ALA A 345 -3.29 11.78 20.31
C ALA A 345 -2.28 12.48 21.24
N LEU A 346 -1.05 12.71 20.79
CA LEU A 346 -0.02 13.41 21.57
C LEU A 346 -0.35 14.90 21.73
N GLY A 347 -0.81 15.57 20.66
CA GLY A 347 -1.14 16.99 20.70
C GLY A 347 -2.51 17.33 21.31
N LYS A 348 -3.27 16.35 21.81
CA LYS A 348 -4.67 16.48 22.27
C LYS A 348 -5.55 17.27 21.29
N SER A 349 -5.26 17.16 19.99
CA SER A 349 -5.95 17.94 18.97
C SER A 349 -7.36 17.38 18.76
N PRO A 350 -8.41 18.23 18.67
CA PRO A 350 -9.77 17.78 18.37
C PRO A 350 -9.84 17.42 16.87
N GLY A 351 -9.39 16.21 16.53
CA GLY A 351 -9.36 15.76 15.14
C GLY A 351 -9.05 14.29 14.98
N ASN A 352 -9.45 13.72 13.84
CA ASN A 352 -9.07 12.36 13.45
C ASN A 352 -7.84 12.38 12.54
N ALA A 353 -7.06 11.29 12.53
CA ALA A 353 -5.90 11.13 11.66
C ALA A 353 -6.24 11.04 10.16
N GLY A 354 -7.52 10.90 9.81
CA GLY A 354 -7.98 10.74 8.44
C GLY A 354 -7.50 11.86 7.53
N PHE A 355 -7.54 13.12 7.99
CA PHE A 355 -7.02 14.26 7.21
C PHE A 355 -5.54 14.08 6.84
N LEU A 356 -4.70 13.69 7.80
CA LEU A 356 -3.26 13.52 7.57
C LEU A 356 -2.96 12.31 6.69
N ILE A 357 -3.75 11.23 6.82
CA ILE A 357 -3.66 10.07 5.94
C ILE A 357 -4.00 10.48 4.49
N TYR A 358 -5.10 11.19 4.27
CA TYR A 358 -5.47 11.66 2.92
C TYR A 358 -4.43 12.61 2.34
N LEU A 359 -3.88 13.51 3.16
CA LEU A 359 -2.81 14.42 2.73
C LEU A 359 -1.56 13.63 2.30
N GLY A 360 -1.12 12.67 3.13
CA GLY A 360 0.00 11.80 2.83
C GLY A 360 -0.23 10.96 1.56
N ASP A 361 -1.36 10.27 1.46
CA ASP A 361 -1.74 9.45 0.30
C ASP A 361 -1.72 10.28 -1.00
N SER A 362 -2.24 11.51 -0.95
CA SER A 362 -2.29 12.40 -2.13
C SER A 362 -0.90 12.70 -2.66
N PHE A 363 0.03 13.10 -1.77
CA PHE A 363 1.42 13.31 -2.17
C PHE A 363 2.11 12.00 -2.56
N GLY A 364 1.81 10.88 -1.91
CA GLY A 364 2.35 9.56 -2.24
C GLY A 364 2.04 9.11 -3.67
N TYR A 365 0.78 9.22 -4.12
CA TYR A 365 0.42 8.89 -5.50
C TYR A 365 1.04 9.88 -6.50
N ALA A 366 1.03 11.18 -6.19
CA ALA A 366 1.69 12.17 -7.03
C ALA A 366 3.19 11.87 -7.19
N GLY A 367 3.88 11.52 -6.10
CA GLY A 367 5.28 11.11 -6.11
C GLY A 367 5.54 9.84 -6.91
N SER A 368 4.62 8.87 -6.87
CA SER A 368 4.74 7.62 -7.64
C SER A 368 4.66 7.87 -9.14
N VAL A 369 3.74 8.72 -9.58
CA VAL A 369 3.65 9.16 -10.98
C VAL A 369 4.88 9.99 -11.35
N ALA A 370 5.29 10.93 -10.50
CA ALA A 370 6.45 11.78 -10.74
C ALA A 370 7.75 10.98 -10.89
N LEU A 371 8.01 9.99 -10.03
CA LEU A 371 9.21 9.17 -10.10
C LEU A 371 9.28 8.34 -11.39
N LEU A 372 8.14 7.80 -11.83
CA LEU A 372 8.05 7.10 -13.12
C LEU A 372 8.32 8.05 -14.28
N LEU A 373 7.67 9.22 -14.30
CA LEU A 373 7.89 10.21 -15.36
C LEU A 373 9.34 10.70 -15.38
N LEU A 374 9.97 10.90 -14.23
CA LEU A 374 11.38 11.26 -14.13
C LEU A 374 12.29 10.23 -14.80
N ARG A 375 12.00 8.93 -14.65
CA ARG A 375 12.75 7.87 -15.33
C ARG A 375 12.53 7.89 -16.84
N GLU A 376 11.28 8.00 -17.25
CA GLU A 376 10.89 7.91 -18.67
C GLU A 376 11.34 9.11 -19.48
N LEU A 377 11.43 10.29 -18.85
CA LEU A 377 11.90 11.54 -19.47
C LEU A 377 13.41 11.75 -19.32
N ALA A 378 14.12 10.91 -18.57
CA ALA A 378 15.57 10.98 -18.46
C ALA A 378 16.22 10.55 -19.78
N ASP A 379 17.31 11.24 -20.16
CA ASP A 379 18.11 10.89 -21.34
C ASP A 379 18.53 9.42 -21.29
N ASP A 380 18.46 8.76 -22.45
CA ASP A 380 18.73 7.32 -22.67
C ASP A 380 17.85 6.32 -21.88
N ARG A 381 16.75 6.75 -21.23
CA ARG A 381 15.86 5.89 -20.42
C ARG A 381 16.67 4.97 -19.50
N ALA A 382 17.30 5.58 -18.50
CA ALA A 382 18.19 4.89 -17.55
C ALA A 382 17.75 3.44 -17.23
N PRO A 383 18.69 2.47 -17.21
CA PRO A 383 18.39 1.08 -16.88
C PRO A 383 17.56 0.98 -15.60
N TRP A 384 16.58 0.07 -15.57
CA TRP A 384 15.61 -0.02 -14.48
C TRP A 384 16.31 -0.20 -13.13
N LEU A 385 17.30 -1.09 -13.07
CA LEU A 385 18.09 -1.33 -11.87
C LEU A 385 18.94 -0.11 -11.47
N GLY A 386 19.56 0.57 -12.43
CA GLY A 386 20.41 1.74 -12.17
C GLY A 386 19.60 2.91 -11.62
N PHE A 387 18.47 3.25 -12.27
CA PHE A 387 17.55 4.27 -11.80
C PHE A 387 17.00 3.93 -10.40
N PHE A 388 16.57 2.68 -10.21
CA PHE A 388 15.98 2.24 -8.96
C PHE A 388 16.96 2.25 -7.78
N THR A 389 18.22 1.82 -7.98
CA THR A 389 19.26 1.87 -6.94
C THR A 389 19.61 3.32 -6.58
N GLY A 390 19.70 4.22 -7.56
CA GLY A 390 19.89 5.66 -7.31
C GLY A 390 18.73 6.28 -6.51
N ALA A 391 17.49 6.03 -6.92
CA ALA A 391 16.29 6.48 -6.20
C ALA A 391 16.22 5.90 -4.77
N THR A 392 16.65 4.65 -4.58
CA THR A 392 16.72 3.99 -3.27
C THR A 392 17.69 4.71 -2.33
N LEU A 393 18.89 5.05 -2.80
CA LEU A 393 19.89 5.76 -1.99
C LEU A 393 19.44 7.18 -1.64
N ALA A 394 18.89 7.92 -2.62
CA ALA A 394 18.33 9.25 -2.37
C ALA A 394 17.21 9.19 -1.31
N THR A 395 16.31 8.20 -1.44
CA THR A 395 15.24 7.96 -0.47
C THR A 395 15.80 7.63 0.91
N ALA A 396 16.82 6.76 1.00
CA ALA A 396 17.44 6.40 2.27
C ALA A 396 18.02 7.63 3.01
N LEU A 397 18.71 8.52 2.30
CA LEU A 397 19.29 9.74 2.88
C LEU A 397 18.21 10.71 3.38
N VAL A 398 17.21 11.01 2.55
CA VAL A 398 16.13 11.93 2.90
C VAL A 398 15.29 11.37 4.04
N LEU A 399 14.97 10.07 3.99
CA LEU A 399 14.18 9.40 5.02
C LEU A 399 14.93 9.35 6.36
N GLY A 400 16.22 9.01 6.33
CA GLY A 400 17.06 8.96 7.52
C GLY A 400 17.20 10.33 8.19
N GLY A 401 17.59 11.35 7.43
CA GLY A 401 17.73 12.72 7.94
C GLY A 401 16.39 13.29 8.43
N GLY A 402 15.33 13.14 7.63
CA GLY A 402 13.99 13.62 7.96
C GLY A 402 13.40 12.97 9.20
N ALA A 403 13.57 11.64 9.36
CA ALA A 403 13.11 10.93 10.54
C ALA A 403 13.89 11.32 11.80
N LEU A 404 15.21 11.51 11.72
CA LEU A 404 16.00 11.99 12.87
C LEU A 404 15.55 13.38 13.31
N LEU A 405 15.43 14.32 12.37
CA LEU A 405 15.02 15.69 12.66
C LEU A 405 13.59 15.75 13.23
N SER A 406 12.66 15.00 12.64
CA SER A 406 11.28 14.88 13.13
C SER A 406 11.22 14.27 14.54
N ALA A 407 11.96 13.19 14.79
CA ALA A 407 12.01 12.53 16.10
C ALA A 407 12.58 13.46 17.18
N LEU A 408 13.65 14.20 16.87
CA LEU A 408 14.26 15.18 17.77
C LEU A 408 13.29 16.32 18.09
N TRP A 409 12.52 16.79 17.10
CA TRP A 409 11.49 17.81 17.31
C TRP A 409 10.42 17.32 18.29
N PHE A 410 9.84 16.14 18.06
CA PHE A 410 8.82 15.58 18.95
C PHE A 410 9.36 15.33 20.36
N ARG A 411 10.57 14.77 20.46
CA ARG A 411 11.21 14.55 21.76
C ARG A 411 11.39 15.86 22.51
N ARG A 412 11.91 16.92 21.88
CA ARG A 412 12.11 18.22 22.53
C ARG A 412 10.79 18.87 22.94
N ARG A 413 9.76 18.78 22.10
CA ARG A 413 8.47 19.44 22.31
C ARG A 413 7.63 18.78 23.41
N PHE A 414 7.76 17.46 23.61
CA PHE A 414 6.89 16.66 24.48
C PHE A 414 7.63 15.85 25.56
N ALA A 415 8.93 16.06 25.77
CA ALA A 415 9.73 15.35 26.79
C ALA A 415 9.18 15.47 28.22
N GLY A 416 8.41 16.51 28.53
CA GLY A 416 7.80 16.72 29.86
C GLY A 416 6.43 16.09 30.06
N GLU A 417 5.85 15.43 29.04
CA GLU A 417 4.48 14.87 29.08
C GLU A 417 4.47 13.31 29.08
N GLY A 418 5.63 12.68 29.31
CA GLY A 418 5.89 11.26 29.03
C GLY A 418 5.75 10.27 30.18
#